data_AF-A0A9D0ZT24-F1
#
_entry.id   AF-A0A9D0ZT24-F1
#
_cell.length_a   1.000
_cell.length_b   1.000
_cell.length_c   1.000
_cell.angle_alpha   90.00
_cell.angle_beta   90.00
_cell.angle_gamma   90.00
#
_symmetry.space_group_name_H-M   'P 1'
#
loop_
_entity.id
_entity.type
_entity.pdbx_description
1 polymer ?
#
loop_
_entity_poly.entity_id
_entity_poly.type
_entity_poly.pdbx_seq_one_letter_code
_entity_poly.pdbx_strand_id
1 'polypeptide(L)'
;MIYEGVVTQSKISEQLFLSRQTLNSAFKQLVKKGLIVLKPYENNQRSKKAILTPLGKELVEKQVIRMHQIEEQTWEKLAKQEQDSLARLTRKYADVLSETLQEMKRQKNEIKSSEDLQPQL
;
A
#
# COMPACT_ATOMS: atom_id res chain seq x y z
N MET A 1 4.13 -7.31 2.57
CA MET A 1 2.76 -7.26 2.01
C MET A 1 2.42 -8.58 1.32
N ILE A 2 1.25 -9.19 1.55
CA ILE A 2 0.82 -10.53 1.08
C ILE A 2 1.78 -11.70 1.41
N TYR A 3 3.01 -11.74 0.90
CA TYR A 3 4.04 -12.73 1.27
C TYR A 3 4.47 -12.62 2.74
N GLU A 4 4.34 -11.44 3.34
CA GLU A 4 4.56 -11.18 4.78
C GLU A 4 3.29 -11.36 5.64
N GLY A 5 2.20 -11.89 5.08
CA GLY A 5 0.98 -12.18 5.83
C GLY A 5 -0.01 -11.01 6.01
N VAL A 6 0.17 -9.87 5.33
CA VAL A 6 -0.89 -8.84 5.25
C VAL A 6 -1.92 -9.25 4.20
N VAL A 7 -3.14 -9.59 4.65
CA VAL A 7 -4.08 -10.38 3.84
C VAL A 7 -5.26 -9.61 3.24
N THR A 8 -5.67 -8.45 3.78
CA THR A 8 -6.90 -7.76 3.31
C THR A 8 -6.60 -6.50 2.51
N GLN A 9 -7.48 -6.22 1.54
CA GLN A 9 -7.43 -4.99 0.75
C GLN A 9 -7.54 -3.74 1.63
N SER A 10 -8.40 -3.73 2.66
CA SER A 10 -8.50 -2.58 3.57
C SER A 10 -7.18 -2.27 4.26
N LYS A 11 -6.49 -3.30 4.80
CA LYS A 11 -5.18 -3.11 5.45
C LYS A 11 -4.12 -2.62 4.46
N ILE A 12 -4.13 -3.13 3.22
CA ILE A 12 -3.17 -2.70 2.20
C ILE A 12 -3.48 -1.27 1.72
N SER A 13 -4.75 -0.87 1.65
CA SER A 13 -5.17 0.49 1.32
C SER A 13 -4.69 1.50 2.37
N GLU A 14 -4.80 1.13 3.65
CA GLU A 14 -4.28 1.91 4.78
C GLU A 14 -2.75 2.00 4.75
N GLN A 15 -2.06 0.88 4.56
CA GLN A 15 -0.59 0.84 4.54
C GLN A 15 0.04 1.59 3.35
N LEU A 16 -0.60 1.54 2.18
CA LEU A 16 -0.07 2.16 0.96
C LEU A 16 -0.65 3.55 0.67
N PHE A 17 -1.55 4.05 1.52
CA PHE A 17 -2.32 5.28 1.26
C PHE A 17 -3.03 5.31 -0.11
N LEU A 18 -3.30 4.15 -0.71
CA LEU A 18 -3.96 4.03 -2.01
C LEU A 18 -5.48 4.03 -1.86
N SER A 19 -6.19 4.59 -2.85
CA SER A 19 -7.65 4.50 -2.89
C SER A 19 -8.11 3.03 -3.01
N ARG A 20 -9.28 2.72 -2.45
CA ARG A 20 -9.88 1.37 -2.59
C ARG A 20 -10.10 0.99 -4.05
N GLN A 21 -10.41 1.97 -4.92
CA GLN A 21 -10.61 1.73 -6.35
C GLN A 21 -9.31 1.30 -7.04
N THR A 22 -8.22 2.02 -6.80
CA THR A 22 -6.88 1.70 -7.31
C THR A 22 -6.47 0.31 -6.86
N LEU A 23 -6.68 0.02 -5.56
CA LEU A 23 -6.31 -1.27 -4.99
C LEU A 23 -7.16 -2.42 -5.56
N ASN A 24 -8.47 -2.22 -5.73
CA ASN A 24 -9.35 -3.20 -6.35
C ASN A 24 -8.94 -3.52 -7.79
N SER A 25 -8.56 -2.51 -8.57
CA SER A 25 -8.06 -2.71 -9.94
C SER A 25 -6.76 -3.52 -9.94
N ALA A 26 -5.81 -3.17 -9.08
CA ALA A 26 -4.55 -3.91 -8.93
C ALA A 26 -4.80 -5.38 -8.56
N PHE A 27 -5.69 -5.64 -7.60
CA PHE A 27 -6.05 -7.00 -7.19
C PHE A 27 -6.70 -7.81 -8.31
N LYS A 28 -7.62 -7.21 -9.07
CA LYS A 28 -8.22 -7.86 -10.24
C LYS A 28 -7.16 -8.25 -11.26
N GLN A 29 -6.16 -7.40 -11.50
CA GLN A 29 -5.05 -7.72 -12.40
C GLN A 29 -4.18 -8.86 -11.87
N LEU A 30 -3.85 -8.86 -10.57
CA LEU A 30 -3.06 -9.93 -9.96
C LEU A 30 -3.78 -11.29 -10.00
N VAL A 31 -5.11 -11.30 -9.80
CA VAL A 31 -5.93 -12.51 -9.96
C VAL A 31 -5.96 -12.93 -11.44
N LYS A 32 -6.17 -12.00 -12.38
CA LYS A 32 -6.18 -12.29 -13.82
C LYS A 32 -4.85 -12.89 -14.30
N LYS A 33 -3.73 -12.44 -13.73
CA LYS A 33 -2.39 -12.99 -13.99
C LYS A 33 -2.12 -14.31 -13.27
N GLY A 34 -3.06 -14.82 -12.46
CA GLY A 34 -2.91 -16.06 -11.72
C GLY A 34 -1.88 -15.99 -10.58
N LEU A 35 -1.51 -14.80 -10.13
CA LEU A 35 -0.49 -14.62 -9.07
C LEU A 35 -1.08 -14.72 -7.67
N ILE A 36 -2.35 -14.33 -7.51
CA ILE A 36 -3.08 -14.43 -6.24
C ILE A 36 -4.46 -15.03 -6.43
N VAL A 37 -4.99 -15.60 -5.36
CA VAL A 37 -6.41 -15.97 -5.21
C VAL A 37 -7.02 -15.24 -4.02
N LEU A 38 -8.30 -14.90 -4.11
CA LEU A 38 -9.05 -14.26 -3.03
C LEU A 38 -9.95 -15.31 -2.36
N LYS A 39 -9.64 -15.67 -1.12
CA LYS A 39 -10.46 -16.58 -0.32
C LYS A 39 -11.23 -15.80 0.75
N PRO A 40 -12.52 -16.11 1.01
CA PRO A 40 -13.22 -15.55 2.15
C PRO A 40 -12.56 -16.00 3.47
N TYR A 41 -12.73 -15.23 4.55
CA TYR A 41 -12.43 -15.74 5.89
C TYR A 41 -13.50 -16.74 6.31
N GLU A 42 -13.09 -17.78 7.05
CA GLU A 42 -13.99 -18.85 7.51
C GLU A 42 -15.20 -18.29 8.26
N ASN A 43 -14.99 -17.25 9.07
CA ASN A 43 -16.05 -16.63 9.88
C ASN A 43 -16.57 -15.30 9.31
N ASN A 44 -16.13 -14.88 8.11
CA ASN A 44 -16.59 -13.62 7.50
C ASN A 44 -16.47 -13.66 5.98
N GLN A 45 -17.56 -14.03 5.31
CA GLN A 45 -17.62 -14.09 3.84
C GLN A 45 -17.51 -12.73 3.15
N ARG A 46 -17.79 -11.62 3.85
CA ARG A 46 -17.66 -10.26 3.30
C ARG A 46 -16.19 -9.82 3.20
N SER A 47 -15.32 -10.41 4.02
CA SER A 47 -13.89 -10.12 4.01
C SER A 47 -13.13 -11.19 3.22
N LYS A 48 -12.29 -10.78 2.28
CA LYS A 48 -11.45 -11.69 1.50
C LYS A 48 -9.97 -11.50 1.85
N LYS A 49 -9.27 -12.61 1.99
CA LYS A 49 -7.83 -12.69 2.12
C LYS A 49 -7.18 -13.00 0.76
N ALA A 50 -6.14 -12.25 0.39
CA ALA A 50 -5.30 -12.59 -0.76
C ALA A 50 -4.23 -13.61 -0.39
N ILE A 51 -4.12 -14.65 -1.20
CA ILE A 51 -3.16 -15.74 -1.02
C ILE A 51 -2.38 -15.89 -2.32
N LEU A 52 -1.05 -16.02 -2.22
CA LEU A 52 -0.20 -16.31 -3.37
C LEU A 52 -0.49 -17.71 -3.92
N THR A 53 -0.59 -17.80 -5.24
CA THR A 53 -0.54 -19.08 -5.95
C THR A 53 0.90 -19.59 -6.01
N PRO A 54 1.16 -20.83 -6.45
CA PRO A 54 2.52 -21.29 -6.73
C PRO A 54 3.29 -20.36 -7.68
N LEU A 55 2.64 -19.90 -8.76
CA LEU A 55 3.21 -18.91 -9.68
C LEU A 55 3.52 -17.58 -8.99
N GLY A 56 2.62 -17.11 -8.12
CA GLY A 56 2.83 -15.90 -7.33
C GLY A 56 4.01 -16.00 -6.37
N LYS A 57 4.19 -17.16 -5.72
CA LYS A 57 5.34 -17.41 -4.83
C LYS A 57 6.65 -17.40 -5.59
N GLU A 58 6.71 -18.09 -6.74
CA GLU A 58 7.89 -18.12 -7.59
C GLU A 58 8.30 -16.71 -8.06
N LEU A 59 7.33 -15.88 -8.44
CA LEU A 59 7.59 -14.50 -8.83
C LEU A 59 8.18 -13.69 -7.66
N VAL A 60 7.60 -13.83 -6.46
CA VAL A 60 8.07 -13.15 -5.25
C VAL A 60 9.51 -13.57 -4.93
N GLU A 61 9.80 -14.87 -4.94
CA GLU A 61 11.14 -15.39 -4.67
C GLU A 61 12.17 -14.88 -5.69
N LYS A 62 11.85 -14.96 -6.99
CA LYS A 62 12.80 -14.59 -8.05
C LYS A 62 13.06 -13.09 -8.15
N GLN A 63 12.05 -12.26 -7.87
CA GLN A 63 12.13 -10.83 -8.15
C GLN A 63 12.13 -9.99 -6.88
N VAL A 64 11.15 -10.20 -6.00
CA VAL A 64 10.97 -9.35 -4.82
C VAL A 64 12.06 -9.62 -3.78
N ILE A 65 12.29 -10.89 -3.43
CA ILE A 65 13.33 -11.25 -2.46
C ILE A 65 14.72 -10.90 -2.99
N ARG A 66 14.97 -11.15 -4.28
CA ARG A 66 16.24 -10.77 -4.92
C ARG A 66 16.46 -9.26 -4.89
N MET A 67 15.43 -8.45 -5.11
CA MET A 67 15.54 -7.00 -5.04
C MET A 67 15.85 -6.55 -3.60
N HIS A 68 15.16 -7.11 -2.59
CA HIS A 68 15.46 -6.82 -1.18
C HIS A 68 16.92 -7.11 -0.82
N GLN A 69 17.47 -8.24 -1.28
CA GLN A 69 18.88 -8.57 -1.05
C GLN A 69 19.83 -7.55 -1.70
N ILE A 70 19.50 -7.06 -2.91
CA ILE A 70 20.29 -6.03 -3.58
C ILE A 70 20.20 -4.70 -2.82
N GLU A 71 19.01 -4.33 -2.34
CA GLU A 71 18.80 -3.12 -1.54
C GLU A 71 19.57 -3.19 -0.21
N GLU A 72 19.54 -4.34 0.47
CA GLU A 72 20.28 -4.59 1.70
C GLU A 72 21.80 -4.46 1.48
N GLN A 73 22.33 -5.13 0.46
CA GLN A 73 23.75 -5.00 0.09
C GLN A 73 24.14 -3.58 -0.32
N THR A 74 23.22 -2.83 -0.93
CA THR A 74 23.45 -1.42 -1.29
C THR A 74 23.46 -0.55 -0.04
N TRP A 75 22.55 -0.80 0.90
CA TRP A 75 22.47 -0.10 2.18
C TRP A 75 23.73 -0.31 3.02
N GLU A 76 24.23 -1.54 3.09
CA GLU A 76 25.44 -1.91 3.83
C GLU A 76 26.72 -1.21 3.31
N LYS A 77 26.72 -0.77 2.05
CA LYS A 77 27.84 -0.01 1.47
C LYS A 77 27.89 1.46 1.90
N LEU A 78 26.81 1.99 2.47
CA LEU A 78 26.75 3.36 2.97
C LEU A 78 27.40 3.44 4.36
N ALA A 79 28.10 4.55 4.63
CA ALA A 79 28.63 4.79 5.97
C ALA A 79 27.49 4.97 6.98
N LYS A 80 27.73 4.62 8.25
CA LYS A 80 26.69 4.66 9.29
C LYS A 80 26.01 6.03 9.40
N GLN A 81 26.78 7.12 9.28
CA GLN A 81 26.25 8.48 9.29
C GLN A 81 25.34 8.79 8.10
N GLU A 82 25.63 8.23 6.91
CA GLU A 82 24.81 8.38 5.71
C GLU A 82 23.50 7.62 5.85
N GLN A 83 23.56 6.37 6.34
CA GLN A 83 22.39 5.57 6.67
C GLN A 83 21.45 6.30 7.64
N ASP A 84 22.01 6.81 8.74
CA ASP A 84 21.23 7.53 9.77
C ASP A 84 20.62 8.82 9.20
N SER A 85 21.37 9.54 8.36
CA SER A 85 20.89 10.75 7.69
C SER A 85 19.75 10.46 6.72
N LEU A 86 19.90 9.41 5.90
CA LEU A 86 18.89 8.99 4.93
C LEU A 86 17.62 8.51 5.63
N ALA A 87 17.74 7.68 6.67
CA ALA A 87 16.60 7.24 7.47
C ALA A 87 15.86 8.41 8.12
N ARG A 88 16.58 9.36 8.71
CA ARG A 88 16.01 10.57 9.33
C ARG A 88 15.29 11.44 8.30
N LEU A 89 15.91 11.70 7.16
CA LEU A 89 15.34 12.57 6.12
C LEU A 89 14.12 11.92 5.45
N THR A 90 14.17 10.64 5.13
CA THR A 90 13.03 9.91 4.56
C THR A 90 11.84 9.87 5.52
N ARG A 91 12.09 9.67 6.82
CA ARG A 91 11.02 9.75 7.83
C ARG A 91 10.40 11.15 7.88
N LYS A 92 11.22 12.20 7.99
CA LYS A 92 10.73 13.58 7.98
C LYS A 92 9.90 13.89 6.73
N TYR A 93 10.37 13.44 5.56
CA TYR A 93 9.63 13.61 4.31
C TYR A 93 8.27 12.90 4.34
N ALA A 94 8.22 11.66 4.82
CA ALA A 94 6.98 10.89 4.93
C ALA A 94 5.98 11.55 5.89
N ASP A 95 6.44 12.07 7.02
CA ASP A 95 5.61 12.78 8.00
C ASP A 95 4.98 14.03 7.37
N VAL A 96 5.81 14.88 6.74
CA VAL A 96 5.35 16.10 6.05
C VAL A 96 4.39 15.77 4.90
N LEU A 97 4.66 14.72 4.12
CA LEU A 97 3.78 14.29 3.04
C LEU A 97 2.42 13.83 3.57
N SER A 98 2.40 13.08 4.67
CA SER A 98 1.17 12.63 5.32
C SER A 98 0.32 13.82 5.80
N GLU A 99 0.94 14.79 6.48
CA GLU A 99 0.27 16.03 6.91
C GLU A 99 -0.35 16.77 5.72
N THR A 100 0.44 16.98 4.66
CA THR A 100 -0.02 17.64 3.43
C THR A 100 -1.21 16.91 2.80
N LEU A 101 -1.18 15.58 2.73
CA LEU A 101 -2.29 14.77 2.20
C LEU A 101 -3.55 14.84 3.06
N GLN A 102 -3.40 14.96 4.38
CA GLN A 102 -4.53 15.14 5.29
C GLN A 102 -5.18 16.52 5.12
N GLU A 103 -4.37 17.58 4.98
CA GLU A 103 -4.85 18.93 4.67
C GLU A 103 -5.63 18.97 3.36
N MET A 104 -5.10 18.36 2.28
CA MET A 104 -5.81 18.26 1.00
C MET A 104 -7.17 17.55 1.13
N LYS A 105 -7.24 16.49 1.93
CA LYS A 105 -8.51 15.78 2.20
C LYS A 105 -9.48 16.64 3.01
N ARG A 106 -9.00 17.41 3.98
CA ARG A 106 -9.83 18.31 4.81
C ARG A 106 -10.44 19.43 3.97
N GLN A 107 -9.62 20.09 3.15
CA GLN A 107 -10.07 21.14 2.23
C GLN A 107 -11.13 20.63 1.24
N LYS A 108 -10.95 19.43 0.69
CA LYS A 108 -11.94 18.81 -0.21
C LYS A 108 -13.28 18.51 0.47
N ASN A 109 -13.26 18.15 1.76
CA ASN A 109 -14.47 17.92 2.54
C ASN A 109 -15.18 19.24 2.91
N GLU A 110 -14.42 20.29 3.23
CA GLU A 110 -14.94 21.63 3.52
C GLU A 110 -15.61 22.26 2.29
N ILE A 111 -14.98 22.16 1.11
CA ILE A 111 -15.55 22.63 -0.17
C ILE A 111 -16.85 21.90 -0.49
N LYS A 112 -16.86 20.58 -0.38
CA LYS A 112 -18.06 19.76 -0.64
C LYS A 112 -19.22 20.09 0.33
N SER A 113 -18.90 20.33 1.61
CA SER A 113 -19.91 20.74 2.59
C SER A 113 -20.46 22.15 2.34
N SER A 114 -19.71 23.03 1.66
CA SER A 114 -20.17 24.38 1.28
C SER A 114 -21.02 24.39 0.00
N GLU A 115 -20.77 23.47 -0.93
CA GLU A 115 -21.57 23.30 -2.16
C GLU A 115 -22.94 22.68 -1.87
N ASP A 116 -23.03 21.76 -0.90
CA ASP A 116 -24.30 21.14 -0.47
C ASP A 116 -25.24 22.12 0.30
N LEU A 117 -24.79 23.34 0.59
CA LEU A 117 -25.56 24.39 1.27
C LEU A 117 -26.18 25.44 0.33
N GLN A 118 -26.03 25.31 -1.00
CA GLN A 118 -26.75 26.18 -1.93
C GLN A 118 -28.24 25.80 -1.95
N PRO A 119 -29.17 26.70 -1.57
CA PRO A 119 -30.60 26.40 -1.60
C PRO A 119 -31.04 26.16 -3.05
N GLN A 120 -31.77 25.07 -3.27
CA GLN A 120 -32.51 24.86 -4.51
C GLN A 120 -33.54 25.99 -4.63
N LEU A 121 -33.24 26.96 -5.51
CA LEU A 121 -34.23 27.90 -6.04
C LEU A 121 -35.08 27.21 -7.10
#